data_AF-A0A3B0JSK9-F1
#
_entry.id   AF-A0A3B0JSK9-F1
#
_cell.length_a   1.000
_cell.length_b   1.000
_cell.length_c   1.000
_cell.angle_alpha   90.00
_cell.angle_beta   90.00
_cell.angle_gamma   90.00
#
_symmetry.space_group_name_H-M   'P 1'
#
loop_
_entity.id
_entity.type
_entity.pdbx_description
1 polymer ?
#
loop_
_entity_poly.entity_id
_entity_poly.type
_entity_poly.pdbx_seq_one_letter_code
_entity_poly.pdbx_strand_id
1 'polypeptide(L)'
;MEHFRRLAHNLFTPKEITRFLAIKKRLSQRFLNMKNLKPNFGSQFLGKSRFFSVNKDTKAEESPKGEPKQCEDNFGYKPGPNYEPRGTHHWYPDPEFLKESASVVMYPTGDQWQQRPSATGKKPPPVDRTFRTKFINFGPAHPAAHGVLRMILELDNETVLSADPHIGLLHRGTEKLIEYKTYLQALPYFDRLDYVSCMANEQAYALAVEKLLNIEVPRRARFIRTMFAEIMRLTNHTMAISSSILDCGGITPLFWLFEEREKLYEFSERASGARLHAAYIRPGGVACDIPLGFCEDLYYFINHFSDRLDEVEDLITDNRIWRMRNIGIGRITAHDALNYGCTGPVLRACGIKWDLRKQQPYDAYDEVDFNVVVGSNGDCYDRYLVRMREMRESLDIILQCIECMPPGEIKVDDRKITPPQRVNMKTGMEDLIHHFKHFSQGIFVPPGQTYTAVESPKGEFGVYLVSDGSTRPYRCKIRPASYAHLALMAKLAPTHLLADVVAIIGSLDIVFGEIDR
;
A
#
# COMPACT_ATOMS: atom_id res chain seq x y z
N MET A 1 21.76 5.20 -33.93
CA MET A 1 22.67 4.28 -33.20
C MET A 1 24.10 4.81 -33.11
N GLU A 2 24.71 5.30 -34.20
CA GLU A 2 26.09 5.81 -34.18
C GLU A 2 26.25 7.11 -33.37
N HIS A 3 25.23 7.98 -33.36
CA HIS A 3 25.23 9.19 -32.55
C HIS A 3 25.25 8.90 -31.04
N PHE A 4 24.49 7.89 -30.59
CA PHE A 4 24.50 7.39 -29.22
C PHE A 4 25.85 6.74 -28.85
N ARG A 5 26.52 6.06 -29.81
CA ARG A 5 27.87 5.52 -29.58
C ARG A 5 28.91 6.61 -29.36
N ARG A 6 28.82 7.72 -30.10
CA ARG A 6 29.71 8.89 -29.90
C ARG A 6 29.47 9.58 -28.55
N LEU A 7 28.21 9.73 -28.13
CA LEU A 7 27.87 10.28 -26.81
C LEU A 7 28.34 9.37 -25.67
N ALA A 8 28.20 8.05 -25.82
CA ALA A 8 28.68 7.08 -24.83
C ALA A 8 30.22 7.06 -24.68
N HIS A 9 30.96 7.29 -25.77
CA HIS A 9 32.43 7.39 -25.71
C HIS A 9 32.93 8.66 -25.01
N ASN A 10 32.14 9.74 -25.01
CA ASN A 10 32.49 11.00 -24.34
C ASN A 10 32.11 11.01 -22.84
N LEU A 11 31.15 10.18 -22.44
CA LEU A 11 30.61 10.16 -21.08
C LEU A 11 31.21 9.08 -20.16
N PHE A 12 31.82 8.03 -20.72
CA PHE A 12 32.33 6.90 -19.94
C PHE A 12 33.82 6.67 -20.16
N THR A 13 34.55 6.40 -19.07
CA THR A 13 35.96 6.03 -19.14
C THR A 13 36.11 4.64 -19.79
N PRO A 14 37.23 4.34 -20.48
CA PRO A 14 37.41 3.04 -21.15
C PRO A 14 37.31 1.84 -20.19
N LYS A 15 37.64 2.04 -18.91
CA LYS A 15 37.48 1.02 -17.86
C LYS A 15 36.01 0.71 -17.57
N GLU A 16 35.13 1.70 -17.55
CA GLU A 16 33.69 1.52 -17.31
C GLU A 16 33.02 0.80 -18.48
N ILE A 17 33.42 1.11 -19.72
CA ILE A 17 32.93 0.43 -20.92
C ILE A 17 33.31 -1.06 -20.88
N THR A 18 34.54 -1.40 -20.50
CA THR A 18 34.95 -2.81 -20.35
C THR A 18 34.16 -3.54 -19.27
N ARG A 19 33.82 -2.87 -18.16
CA ARG A 19 32.99 -3.43 -17.09
C ARG A 19 31.56 -3.68 -17.56
N PHE A 20 30.98 -2.75 -18.32
CA PHE A 20 29.64 -2.90 -18.91
C PHE A 20 29.59 -4.04 -19.93
N LEU A 21 30.61 -4.18 -20.78
CA LEU A 21 30.71 -5.28 -21.73
C LEU A 21 30.88 -6.64 -21.04
N ALA A 22 31.60 -6.69 -19.92
CA ALA A 22 31.72 -7.90 -19.10
C ALA A 22 30.36 -8.29 -18.47
N ILE A 23 29.60 -7.32 -17.95
CA ILE A 23 28.25 -7.54 -17.41
C ILE A 23 27.30 -8.04 -18.50
N LYS A 24 27.33 -7.43 -19.69
CA LYS A 24 26.54 -7.87 -20.85
C LYS A 24 26.86 -9.31 -21.25
N LYS A 25 28.14 -9.68 -21.33
CA LYS A 25 28.57 -11.07 -21.60
C LYS A 25 28.07 -12.05 -20.54
N ARG A 26 28.12 -11.66 -19.26
CA ARG A 26 27.65 -12.48 -18.14
C ARG A 26 26.13 -12.68 -18.15
N LEU A 27 25.38 -11.65 -18.52
CA LEU A 27 23.93 -11.74 -18.72
C LEU A 27 23.59 -12.64 -19.91
N SER A 28 24.24 -12.45 -21.06
CA SER A 28 23.98 -13.31 -22.23
C SER A 28 24.29 -14.78 -21.97
N GLN A 29 25.35 -15.09 -21.22
CA GLN A 29 25.70 -16.46 -20.85
C GLN A 29 24.68 -17.10 -19.90
N ARG A 30 24.05 -16.32 -19.01
CA ARG A 30 22.96 -16.81 -18.15
C ARG A 30 21.68 -17.11 -18.94
N PHE A 31 21.35 -16.32 -19.96
CA PHE A 31 20.12 -16.51 -20.74
C PHE A 31 20.25 -17.52 -21.90
N LEU A 32 21.46 -17.88 -22.33
CA LEU A 32 21.69 -18.87 -23.39
C LEU A 32 21.68 -20.34 -22.90
N ASN A 33 21.67 -20.60 -21.59
CA ASN A 33 21.59 -21.95 -21.02
C ASN A 33 20.14 -22.46 -20.84
N MET A 34 19.28 -22.23 -21.84
CA MET A 34 17.90 -22.75 -21.93
C MET A 34 17.82 -24.10 -22.68
N LYS A 35 18.81 -24.99 -22.51
CA LYS A 35 18.82 -26.34 -23.13
C LYS A 35 18.62 -27.51 -22.15
N ASN A 36 18.50 -27.26 -20.85
CA ASN A 36 18.35 -28.31 -19.83
C ASN A 36 16.96 -28.43 -19.19
N LEU A 37 15.91 -27.87 -19.82
CA LEU A 37 14.51 -28.05 -19.40
C LEU A 37 13.74 -28.78 -20.50
N LYS A 38 13.75 -30.11 -20.48
CA LYS A 38 12.75 -30.93 -21.18
C LYS A 38 11.58 -31.23 -20.22
N PRO A 39 10.32 -30.98 -20.59
CA PRO A 39 9.17 -31.41 -19.80
C PRO A 39 8.76 -32.84 -20.19
N ASN A 40 8.75 -33.76 -19.22
CA ASN A 40 8.19 -35.10 -19.37
C ASN A 40 6.67 -35.05 -19.17
N PHE A 41 5.91 -35.10 -20.28
CA PHE A 41 4.49 -35.45 -20.29
C PHE A 41 4.32 -36.65 -21.22
N GLY A 42 3.88 -37.80 -20.68
CA GLY A 42 3.53 -38.96 -21.48
C GLY A 42 3.45 -40.28 -20.71
N SER A 43 2.21 -40.75 -20.52
CA SER A 43 1.77 -42.14 -20.32
C SER A 43 2.29 -42.94 -19.11
N GLN A 44 1.49 -42.99 -18.04
CA GLN A 44 1.21 -44.22 -17.27
C GLN A 44 0.00 -43.98 -16.35
N PHE A 45 -1.20 -44.08 -16.93
CA PHE A 45 -2.47 -44.13 -16.20
C PHE A 45 -3.21 -45.40 -16.64
N LEU A 46 -2.98 -46.51 -15.93
CA LEU A 46 -3.77 -47.74 -16.00
C LEU A 46 -3.36 -48.65 -14.85
N GLY A 47 -4.26 -48.84 -13.87
CA GLY A 47 -4.22 -50.03 -13.01
C GLY A 47 -4.50 -49.86 -11.52
N LYS A 48 -5.80 -49.79 -11.18
CA LYS A 48 -6.43 -50.38 -9.98
C LYS A 48 -6.11 -49.81 -8.60
N SER A 49 -7.08 -49.05 -8.12
CA SER A 49 -7.46 -48.87 -6.73
C SER A 49 -7.69 -50.20 -5.99
N ARG A 50 -7.13 -50.32 -4.77
CA ARG A 50 -7.77 -51.05 -3.67
C ARG A 50 -7.68 -50.22 -2.39
N PHE A 51 -8.86 -50.07 -1.80
CA PHE A 51 -9.14 -49.38 -0.55
C PHE A 51 -8.45 -50.06 0.64
N PHE A 52 -8.01 -49.20 1.56
CA PHE A 52 -7.57 -49.54 2.91
C PHE A 52 -8.71 -50.11 3.76
N SER A 53 -8.44 -51.22 4.46
CA SER A 53 -9.14 -51.60 5.69
C SER A 53 -8.13 -51.69 6.84
N VAL A 54 -8.52 -51.08 7.95
CA VAL A 54 -7.75 -50.73 9.14
C VAL A 54 -7.51 -51.94 10.05
N ASN A 55 -6.29 -52.09 10.61
CA ASN A 55 -6.11 -52.18 12.07
C ASN A 55 -4.64 -52.18 12.52
N LYS A 56 -4.37 -51.17 13.37
CA LYS A 56 -3.55 -51.10 14.59
C LYS A 56 -2.07 -51.50 14.59
N ASP A 57 -1.34 -50.59 15.21
CA ASP A 57 0.01 -50.68 15.78
C ASP A 57 1.17 -50.48 14.80
N THR A 58 1.70 -49.25 14.75
CA THR A 58 3.12 -48.92 15.06
C THR A 58 3.42 -47.45 14.74
N LYS A 59 4.31 -46.88 15.56
CA LYS A 59 4.72 -45.48 15.58
C LYS A 59 5.54 -45.13 14.33
N ALA A 60 5.44 -43.85 13.95
CA ALA A 60 6.09 -43.25 12.79
C ALA A 60 7.61 -43.48 12.74
N GLU A 61 8.09 -44.01 11.61
CA GLU A 61 9.48 -43.93 11.17
C GLU A 61 9.66 -42.69 10.30
N GLU A 62 10.59 -41.82 10.71
CA GLU A 62 11.12 -40.75 9.87
C GLU A 62 11.99 -41.37 8.76
N SER A 63 11.70 -40.98 7.52
CA SER A 63 12.50 -41.33 6.34
C SER A 63 13.94 -40.79 6.45
N PRO A 64 14.95 -41.57 6.01
CA PRO A 64 16.37 -41.27 6.21
C PRO A 64 16.83 -40.04 5.42
N LYS A 65 17.63 -39.22 6.11
CA LYS A 65 18.37 -38.07 5.57
C LYS A 65 19.25 -38.52 4.40
N GLY A 66 19.26 -37.70 3.36
CA GLY A 66 20.03 -37.90 2.14
C GLY A 66 21.50 -38.17 2.41
N GLU A 67 22.03 -39.08 1.58
CA GLU A 67 23.42 -39.48 1.51
C GLU A 67 24.35 -38.26 1.44
N PRO A 68 25.44 -38.21 2.21
CA PRO A 68 26.48 -37.21 1.98
C PRO A 68 27.09 -37.49 0.61
N LYS A 69 27.07 -36.49 -0.27
CA LYS A 69 27.80 -36.49 -1.55
C LYS A 69 29.22 -36.97 -1.27
N GLN A 70 29.58 -38.10 -1.87
CA GLN A 70 30.96 -38.56 -1.92
C GLN A 70 31.82 -37.39 -2.42
N CYS A 71 32.71 -36.89 -1.57
CA CYS A 71 33.84 -36.12 -2.04
C CYS A 71 34.53 -37.02 -3.08
N GLU A 72 34.66 -36.54 -4.32
CA GLU A 72 35.50 -37.23 -5.27
C GLU A 72 36.91 -37.25 -4.69
N ASP A 73 37.31 -38.41 -4.18
CA ASP A 73 38.68 -38.73 -3.81
C ASP A 73 39.52 -38.83 -5.09
N ASN A 74 39.65 -37.72 -5.81
CA ASN A 74 40.63 -37.50 -6.89
C ASN A 74 42.01 -37.16 -6.32
N PHE A 75 42.33 -37.69 -5.14
CA PHE A 75 43.68 -38.09 -4.77
C PHE A 75 43.72 -39.61 -4.66
N GLY A 76 43.35 -40.28 -5.76
CA GLY A 76 43.60 -41.68 -5.93
C GLY A 76 45.11 -41.91 -5.80
N TYR A 77 45.55 -42.39 -4.65
CA TYR A 77 46.79 -43.13 -4.57
C TYR A 77 46.59 -44.27 -5.55
N LYS A 78 47.22 -44.19 -6.73
CA LYS A 78 47.25 -45.34 -7.64
C LYS A 78 47.74 -46.50 -6.78
N PRO A 79 47.02 -47.63 -6.70
CA PRO A 79 47.54 -48.79 -6.03
C PRO A 79 48.93 -49.00 -6.59
N GLY A 80 49.94 -49.04 -5.71
CA GLY A 80 51.26 -49.46 -6.14
C GLY A 80 51.13 -50.79 -6.88
N PRO A 81 52.10 -51.15 -7.74
CA PRO A 81 52.10 -52.48 -8.33
C PRO A 81 51.86 -53.53 -7.24
N ASN A 82 51.10 -54.59 -7.57
CA ASN A 82 50.85 -55.69 -6.64
C ASN A 82 52.17 -56.11 -5.99
N TYR A 83 52.15 -56.27 -4.67
CA TYR A 83 53.36 -56.58 -3.93
C TYR A 83 53.97 -57.90 -4.42
N GLU A 84 55.16 -57.82 -5.01
CA GLU A 84 55.94 -59.00 -5.42
C GLU A 84 56.95 -59.29 -4.31
N PRO A 85 56.96 -60.49 -3.70
CA PRO A 85 57.91 -60.84 -2.66
C PRO A 85 59.31 -60.85 -3.27
N ARG A 86 60.12 -59.85 -2.96
CA ARG A 86 61.55 -59.86 -3.31
C ARG A 86 62.18 -60.96 -2.47
N GLY A 87 62.85 -61.92 -3.11
CA GLY A 87 63.48 -63.09 -2.49
C GLY A 87 64.69 -62.78 -1.58
N THR A 88 64.60 -61.72 -0.78
CA THR A 88 65.55 -61.38 0.27
C THR A 88 65.20 -62.14 1.54
N HIS A 89 66.19 -62.73 2.21
CA HIS A 89 65.99 -63.53 3.43
C HIS A 89 65.52 -62.73 4.67
N HIS A 90 65.38 -61.41 4.59
CA HIS A 90 64.88 -60.57 5.69
C HIS A 90 63.44 -60.14 5.42
N TRP A 91 62.59 -60.32 6.43
CA TRP A 91 61.18 -59.94 6.37
C TRP A 91 61.02 -58.42 6.50
N TYR A 92 60.25 -57.82 5.58
CA TYR A 92 59.79 -56.44 5.68
C TYR A 92 58.28 -56.41 5.83
N PRO A 93 57.70 -55.41 6.51
CA PRO A 93 56.25 -55.28 6.64
C PRO A 93 55.57 -55.14 5.28
N ASP A 94 54.69 -56.08 4.97
CA ASP A 94 53.86 -56.04 3.76
C ASP A 94 52.77 -54.95 3.88
N PRO A 95 52.18 -54.48 2.76
CA PRO A 95 51.11 -53.47 2.79
C PRO A 95 49.90 -53.86 3.65
N GLU A 96 49.65 -55.16 3.81
CA GLU A 96 48.60 -55.69 4.69
C GLU A 96 48.94 -55.48 6.17
N PHE A 97 50.19 -55.75 6.56
CA PHE A 97 50.68 -55.50 7.92
C PHE A 97 50.64 -54.00 8.27
N LEU A 98 50.98 -53.13 7.31
CA LEU A 98 50.87 -51.68 7.52
C LEU A 98 49.42 -51.22 7.67
N LYS A 99 48.46 -51.86 6.99
CA LYS A 99 47.02 -51.55 7.13
C LYS A 99 46.48 -51.88 8.53
N GLU A 100 46.98 -52.94 9.17
CA GLU A 100 46.60 -53.28 10.55
C GLU A 100 46.93 -52.12 11.52
N SER A 101 48.11 -51.51 11.34
CA SER A 101 48.56 -50.35 12.12
C SER A 101 47.96 -49.00 11.72
N ALA A 102 47.29 -48.92 10.56
CA ALA A 102 46.72 -47.69 10.02
C ALA A 102 45.31 -47.38 10.56
N SER A 103 44.75 -48.30 11.34
CA SER A 103 43.46 -48.16 12.02
C SER A 103 43.53 -47.12 13.15
N VAL A 104 42.38 -46.57 13.55
CA VAL A 104 42.31 -45.56 14.63
C VAL A 104 42.70 -46.15 15.99
N VAL A 105 42.49 -47.46 16.16
CA VAL A 105 42.75 -48.20 17.38
C VAL A 105 43.44 -49.50 16.99
N MET A 106 44.54 -49.86 17.65
CA MET A 106 45.33 -51.05 17.33
C MET A 106 44.50 -52.35 17.37
N TYR A 107 43.48 -52.41 18.25
CA TYR A 107 42.56 -53.52 18.38
C TYR A 107 41.12 -53.02 18.35
N PRO A 108 40.35 -53.25 17.28
CA PRO A 108 38.95 -52.87 17.24
C PRO A 108 38.07 -53.86 18.07
N THR A 109 37.63 -53.49 19.29
CA THR A 109 36.44 -54.02 20.06
C THR A 109 35.14 -53.12 20.19
N GLY A 110 34.00 -53.42 19.53
CA GLY A 110 32.83 -52.48 19.38
C GLY A 110 32.54 -51.89 17.98
N ASP A 111 32.00 -50.67 17.87
CA ASP A 111 31.79 -49.90 16.59
C ASP A 111 32.46 -48.51 16.63
N GLN A 112 33.15 -48.19 17.73
CA GLN A 112 33.56 -46.82 18.09
C GLN A 112 34.85 -46.32 17.39
N TRP A 113 35.47 -47.11 16.50
CA TRP A 113 36.71 -46.76 15.78
C TRP A 113 36.52 -46.03 14.46
N GLN A 114 35.28 -45.88 13.98
CA GLN A 114 35.05 -45.34 12.63
C GLN A 114 35.41 -43.84 12.49
N GLN A 115 35.65 -43.12 13.59
CA GLN A 115 36.04 -41.72 13.55
C GLN A 115 37.54 -41.55 13.82
N ARG A 116 38.31 -41.21 12.78
CA ARG A 116 39.70 -40.76 12.95
C ARG A 116 39.72 -39.52 13.85
N PRO A 117 40.49 -39.47 14.95
CA PRO A 117 40.82 -38.20 15.58
C PRO A 117 41.59 -37.35 14.56
N SER A 118 41.19 -36.10 14.38
CA SER A 118 41.80 -35.24 13.35
C SER A 118 43.28 -35.04 13.70
N ALA A 119 44.19 -35.66 12.93
CA ALA A 119 45.63 -35.57 13.18
C ALA A 119 46.22 -34.16 12.96
N THR A 120 45.43 -33.22 12.42
CA THR A 120 45.88 -31.89 11.98
C THR A 120 45.27 -30.72 12.76
N GLY A 121 44.52 -30.96 13.85
CA GLY A 121 43.83 -29.90 14.59
C GLY A 121 42.78 -29.13 13.76
N LYS A 122 42.41 -29.65 12.58
CA LYS A 122 41.39 -29.06 11.73
C LYS A 122 40.03 -29.30 12.38
N LYS A 123 39.47 -28.24 12.96
CA LYS A 123 38.06 -28.23 13.39
C LYS A 123 37.20 -28.63 12.17
N PRO A 124 36.16 -29.45 12.36
CA PRO A 124 35.20 -29.68 11.28
C PRO A 124 34.71 -28.32 10.78
N PRO A 125 34.50 -28.13 9.46
CA PRO A 125 33.91 -26.90 8.99
C PRO A 125 32.62 -26.68 9.77
N PRO A 126 32.39 -25.46 10.31
CA PRO A 126 31.17 -25.19 11.04
C PRO A 126 30.00 -25.60 10.14
N VAL A 127 29.13 -26.48 10.64
CA VAL A 127 27.90 -26.78 9.94
C VAL A 127 27.06 -25.51 10.05
N ASP A 128 26.91 -24.81 8.93
CA ASP A 128 26.03 -23.66 8.83
C ASP A 128 24.61 -24.12 9.18
N ARG A 129 24.22 -23.93 10.44
CA ARG A 129 22.85 -24.15 10.87
C ARG A 129 22.04 -23.01 10.25
N THR A 130 21.46 -23.25 9.08
CA THR A 130 20.50 -22.32 8.48
C THR A 130 19.34 -22.17 9.47
N PHE A 131 19.19 -20.99 10.05
CA PHE A 131 18.01 -20.66 10.85
C PHE A 131 16.78 -20.82 9.97
N ARG A 132 15.80 -21.61 10.42
CA ARG A 132 14.52 -21.74 9.73
C ARG A 132 13.67 -20.53 10.11
N THR A 133 13.53 -19.59 9.19
CA THR A 133 12.59 -18.48 9.33
C THR A 133 11.17 -19.03 9.41
N LYS A 134 10.32 -18.37 10.20
CA LYS A 134 8.91 -18.76 10.38
C LYS A 134 8.06 -17.87 9.51
N PHE A 135 7.16 -18.47 8.74
CA PHE A 135 6.14 -17.74 8.01
C PHE A 135 4.87 -17.66 8.85
N ILE A 136 4.42 -16.44 9.15
CA ILE A 136 3.13 -16.19 9.80
C ILE A 136 2.22 -15.49 8.79
N ASN A 137 1.03 -16.05 8.59
CA ASN A 137 -0.04 -15.38 7.88
C ASN A 137 -0.79 -14.48 8.85
N PHE A 138 -0.59 -13.17 8.72
CA PHE A 138 -1.51 -12.19 9.27
C PHE A 138 -2.78 -12.23 8.42
N GLY A 139 -3.80 -12.89 8.96
CA GLY A 139 -4.98 -13.30 8.19
C GLY A 139 -5.96 -12.16 7.90
N PRO A 140 -6.87 -12.35 6.91
CA PRO A 140 -7.89 -11.36 6.55
C PRO A 140 -8.84 -10.98 7.68
N ALA A 141 -9.09 -11.89 8.62
CA ALA A 141 -9.98 -11.67 9.76
C ALA A 141 -9.14 -11.35 11.01
N HIS A 142 -8.47 -10.19 11.00
CA HIS A 142 -7.72 -9.68 12.14
C HIS A 142 -8.15 -8.24 12.45
N PRO A 143 -8.37 -7.85 13.72
CA PRO A 143 -8.83 -6.50 14.08
C PRO A 143 -7.93 -5.38 13.53
N ALA A 144 -6.61 -5.50 13.71
CA ALA A 144 -5.64 -4.51 13.23
C ALA A 144 -5.44 -4.49 11.70
N ALA A 145 -6.14 -5.36 10.95
CA ALA A 145 -6.13 -5.31 9.49
C ALA A 145 -7.08 -4.24 8.93
N HIS A 146 -7.92 -3.58 9.76
CA HIS A 146 -8.91 -2.55 9.37
C HIS A 146 -9.63 -2.84 8.05
N GLY A 147 -10.21 -4.03 7.97
CA GLY A 147 -10.85 -4.54 6.76
C GLY A 147 -10.34 -5.94 6.46
N VAL A 148 -9.84 -6.14 5.25
CA VAL A 148 -9.51 -7.47 4.72
C VAL A 148 -8.12 -7.42 4.10
N LEU A 149 -7.10 -7.64 4.94
CA LEU A 149 -5.68 -7.69 4.52
C LEU A 149 -5.09 -9.05 4.86
N ARG A 150 -4.40 -9.66 3.89
CA ARG A 150 -3.55 -10.82 4.15
C ARG A 150 -2.10 -10.39 4.03
N MET A 151 -1.32 -10.41 5.11
CA MET A 151 0.13 -10.21 5.03
C MET A 151 0.86 -11.50 5.37
N ILE A 152 1.79 -11.90 4.51
CA ILE A 152 2.73 -12.98 4.82
C ILE A 152 3.96 -12.34 5.42
N LEU A 153 4.22 -12.63 6.68
CA LEU A 153 5.38 -12.13 7.41
C LEU A 153 6.41 -13.26 7.53
N GLU A 154 7.64 -12.98 7.11
CA GLU A 154 8.79 -13.82 7.43
C GLU A 154 9.44 -13.29 8.71
N LEU A 155 9.47 -14.12 9.74
CA LEU A 155 9.97 -13.76 11.05
C LEU A 155 11.25 -14.54 11.38
N ASP A 156 12.22 -13.81 11.92
CA ASP A 156 13.27 -14.38 12.76
C ASP A 156 12.89 -14.12 14.22
N ASN A 157 12.33 -15.15 14.85
CA ASN A 157 11.68 -15.08 16.16
C ASN A 157 10.60 -13.98 16.23
N GLU A 158 10.90 -12.83 16.84
CA GLU A 158 9.97 -11.70 16.95
C GLU A 158 10.22 -10.60 15.91
N THR A 159 11.42 -10.61 15.29
CA THR A 159 11.84 -9.60 14.33
C THR A 159 11.35 -9.95 12.93
N VAL A 160 10.80 -8.96 12.23
CA VAL A 160 10.31 -9.12 10.87
C VAL A 160 11.48 -8.96 9.90
N LEU A 161 11.65 -9.94 9.01
CA LEU A 161 12.64 -9.91 7.92
C LEU A 161 12.02 -9.37 6.63
N SER A 162 10.83 -9.86 6.29
CA SER A 162 10.10 -9.45 5.09
C SER A 162 8.60 -9.43 5.37
N ALA A 163 7.87 -8.57 4.65
CA ALA A 163 6.43 -8.43 4.75
C ALA A 163 5.82 -8.30 3.36
N ASP A 164 5.02 -9.29 2.97
CA ASP A 164 4.37 -9.36 1.67
C ASP A 164 2.85 -9.18 1.83
N PRO A 165 2.32 -7.97 1.56
CA PRO A 165 0.89 -7.71 1.61
C PRO A 165 0.19 -8.25 0.35
N HIS A 166 -0.65 -9.27 0.52
CA HIS A 166 -1.58 -9.73 -0.50
C HIS A 166 -2.88 -8.91 -0.44
N ILE A 167 -3.13 -8.21 -1.53
CA ILE A 167 -4.32 -7.40 -1.78
C ILE A 167 -5.24 -8.06 -2.82
N GLY A 168 -6.37 -7.44 -3.12
CA GLY A 168 -7.34 -7.90 -4.12
C GLY A 168 -8.54 -8.64 -3.53
N LEU A 169 -8.63 -8.75 -2.21
CA LEU A 169 -9.76 -9.41 -1.53
C LEU A 169 -11.05 -8.58 -1.63
N LEU A 170 -10.92 -7.26 -1.79
CA LEU A 170 -12.05 -6.35 -1.99
C LEU A 170 -12.13 -5.79 -3.42
N HIS A 171 -11.45 -6.44 -4.38
CA HIS A 171 -11.43 -5.96 -5.77
C HIS A 171 -12.78 -6.21 -6.44
N ARG A 172 -13.43 -5.12 -6.87
CA ARG A 172 -14.79 -5.14 -7.46
C ARG A 172 -14.82 -4.85 -8.97
N GLY A 173 -13.67 -4.64 -9.61
CA GLY A 173 -13.60 -4.21 -11.01
C GLY A 173 -14.28 -2.86 -11.25
N THR A 174 -14.14 -1.93 -10.30
CA THR A 174 -14.79 -0.60 -10.32
C THR A 174 -14.43 0.18 -11.57
N GLU A 175 -13.14 0.24 -11.94
CA GLU A 175 -12.68 0.92 -13.14
C GLU A 175 -13.32 0.34 -14.41
N LYS A 176 -13.60 -0.96 -14.43
CA LYS A 176 -14.26 -1.63 -15.57
C LYS A 176 -15.75 -1.32 -15.63
N LEU A 177 -16.41 -1.24 -14.46
CA LEU A 177 -17.83 -0.88 -14.39
C LEU A 177 -18.08 0.58 -14.81
N ILE A 178 -17.11 1.47 -14.56
CA ILE A 178 -17.17 2.88 -14.97
C ILE A 178 -17.22 3.00 -16.51
N GLU A 179 -16.47 2.17 -17.25
CA GLU A 179 -16.45 2.18 -18.74
C GLU A 179 -17.83 1.93 -19.37
N TYR A 180 -18.72 1.21 -18.68
CA TYR A 180 -20.07 0.90 -19.18
C TYR A 180 -21.14 1.92 -18.79
N LYS A 181 -20.81 2.90 -17.96
CA LYS A 181 -21.77 3.84 -17.35
C LYS A 181 -21.54 5.26 -17.86
N THR A 182 -22.57 6.11 -17.78
CA THR A 182 -22.41 7.53 -18.10
C THR A 182 -21.66 8.27 -16.98
N TYR A 183 -21.13 9.45 -17.26
CA TYR A 183 -20.36 10.22 -16.27
C TYR A 183 -21.10 10.45 -14.94
N LEU A 184 -22.40 10.76 -14.99
CA LEU A 184 -23.22 10.95 -13.78
C LEU A 184 -23.47 9.62 -13.05
N GLN A 185 -23.70 8.53 -13.78
CA GLN A 185 -23.90 7.19 -13.18
C GLN A 185 -22.61 6.60 -12.61
N ALA A 186 -21.46 7.05 -13.09
CA ALA A 186 -20.15 6.65 -12.60
C ALA A 186 -19.75 7.38 -11.30
N LEU A 187 -20.31 8.56 -11.02
CA LEU A 187 -20.01 9.35 -9.82
C LEU A 187 -20.06 8.53 -8.51
N PRO A 188 -21.12 7.75 -8.21
CA PRO A 188 -21.22 7.06 -6.91
C PRO A 188 -20.21 5.93 -6.71
N TYR A 189 -19.42 5.57 -7.73
CA TYR A 189 -18.29 4.67 -7.51
C TYR A 189 -17.21 5.36 -6.69
N PHE A 190 -16.98 6.67 -6.89
CA PHE A 190 -15.94 7.43 -6.19
C PHE A 190 -16.21 7.55 -4.69
N ASP A 191 -17.48 7.71 -4.29
CA ASP A 191 -17.92 7.74 -2.88
C ASP A 191 -17.63 6.41 -2.16
N ARG A 192 -17.49 5.31 -2.91
CA ARG A 192 -17.36 3.94 -2.39
C ARG A 192 -15.93 3.40 -2.44
N LEU A 193 -14.96 4.20 -2.91
CA LEU A 193 -13.55 3.84 -2.93
C LEU A 193 -12.97 4.06 -1.54
N ASP A 194 -12.66 5.31 -1.21
CA ASP A 194 -12.42 5.71 0.17
C ASP A 194 -13.76 6.10 0.79
N TYR A 195 -14.40 5.14 1.46
CA TYR A 195 -15.71 5.30 2.08
C TYR A 195 -15.70 6.17 3.34
N VAL A 196 -14.53 6.69 3.74
CA VAL A 196 -14.41 7.62 4.87
C VAL A 196 -14.47 9.07 4.38
N SER A 197 -13.77 9.40 3.29
CA SER A 197 -13.80 10.72 2.66
C SER A 197 -14.55 10.72 1.32
N CYS A 198 -15.86 10.47 1.37
CA CYS A 198 -16.71 10.33 0.18
C CYS A 198 -16.68 11.57 -0.72
N MET A 199 -16.98 12.75 -0.16
CA MET A 199 -17.10 13.98 -0.97
C MET A 199 -15.76 14.45 -1.55
N ALA A 200 -14.63 14.17 -0.89
CA ALA A 200 -13.31 14.48 -1.44
C ALA A 200 -13.02 13.68 -2.73
N ASN A 201 -13.47 12.42 -2.79
CA ASN A 201 -13.35 11.60 -4.01
C ASN A 201 -14.29 12.08 -5.10
N GLU A 202 -15.52 12.47 -4.74
CA GLU A 202 -16.49 13.09 -5.66
C GLU A 202 -15.90 14.36 -6.29
N GLN A 203 -15.25 15.20 -5.47
CA GLN A 203 -14.59 16.43 -5.91
C GLN A 203 -13.47 16.15 -6.92
N ALA A 204 -12.60 15.17 -6.65
CA ALA A 204 -11.52 14.81 -7.58
C ALA A 204 -12.06 14.36 -8.94
N TYR A 205 -13.16 13.61 -8.96
CA TYR A 205 -13.82 13.20 -10.19
C TYR A 205 -14.55 14.37 -10.88
N ALA A 206 -15.25 15.22 -10.13
CA ALA A 206 -15.93 16.39 -10.67
C ALA A 206 -14.95 17.34 -11.35
N LEU A 207 -13.81 17.65 -10.71
CA LEU A 207 -12.74 18.47 -11.28
C LEU A 207 -12.13 17.84 -12.54
N ALA A 208 -11.99 16.50 -12.58
CA ALA A 208 -11.49 15.79 -13.77
C ALA A 208 -12.39 15.99 -14.99
N VAL A 209 -13.71 15.89 -14.76
CA VAL A 209 -14.73 16.06 -15.81
C VAL A 209 -14.89 17.53 -16.19
N GLU A 210 -14.87 18.45 -15.23
CA GLU A 210 -14.93 19.90 -15.46
C GLU A 210 -13.75 20.39 -16.30
N LYS A 211 -12.55 19.88 -16.03
CA LYS A 211 -11.35 20.17 -16.83
C LYS A 211 -11.45 19.65 -18.27
N LEU A 212 -12.12 18.53 -18.51
CA LEU A 212 -12.38 18.05 -19.88
C LEU A 212 -13.47 18.86 -20.60
N LEU A 213 -14.46 19.36 -19.84
CA LEU A 213 -15.53 20.19 -20.36
C LEU A 213 -15.13 21.66 -20.56
N ASN A 214 -14.02 22.10 -19.98
CA ASN A 214 -13.56 23.49 -19.96
C ASN A 214 -14.62 24.45 -19.38
N ILE A 215 -15.15 24.11 -18.21
CA ILE A 215 -16.18 24.89 -17.52
C ILE A 215 -15.64 25.41 -16.19
N GLU A 216 -16.01 26.64 -15.85
CA GLU A 216 -15.77 27.22 -14.54
C GLU A 216 -17.02 27.12 -13.67
N VAL A 217 -16.82 26.66 -12.42
CA VAL A 217 -17.88 26.48 -11.44
C VAL A 217 -18.15 27.79 -10.69
N PRO A 218 -19.42 28.14 -10.39
CA PRO A 218 -19.76 29.38 -9.71
C PRO A 218 -19.08 29.47 -8.34
N ARG A 219 -18.78 30.72 -7.91
CA ARG A 219 -17.99 30.99 -6.70
C ARG A 219 -18.60 30.36 -5.45
N ARG A 220 -19.94 30.43 -5.28
CA ARG A 220 -20.64 29.81 -4.15
C ARG A 220 -20.41 28.30 -4.11
N ALA A 221 -20.52 27.61 -5.24
CA ALA A 221 -20.28 26.16 -5.29
C ALA A 221 -18.83 25.79 -4.96
N ARG A 222 -17.85 26.63 -5.33
CA ARG A 222 -16.44 26.42 -4.95
C ARG A 222 -16.26 26.46 -3.42
N PHE A 223 -16.83 27.44 -2.73
CA PHE A 223 -16.80 27.52 -1.26
C PHE A 223 -17.55 26.37 -0.57
N ILE A 224 -18.70 25.96 -1.12
CA ILE A 224 -19.43 24.81 -0.59
C ILE A 224 -18.57 23.54 -0.69
N ARG A 225 -17.91 23.32 -1.84
CA ARG A 225 -17.00 22.17 -2.04
C ARG A 225 -15.82 22.20 -1.09
N THR A 226 -15.14 23.33 -0.93
CA THR A 226 -14.00 23.42 0.00
C THR A 226 -14.42 23.17 1.44
N MET A 227 -15.55 23.73 1.87
CA MET A 227 -16.10 23.48 3.21
C MET A 227 -16.40 22.00 3.43
N PHE A 228 -17.11 21.34 2.51
CA PHE A 228 -17.40 19.91 2.64
C PHE A 228 -16.16 19.02 2.49
N ALA A 229 -15.16 19.43 1.71
CA ALA A 229 -13.89 18.73 1.61
C ALA A 229 -13.14 18.73 2.96
N GLU A 230 -13.14 19.85 3.69
CA GLU A 230 -12.54 19.93 5.02
C GLU A 230 -13.37 19.22 6.09
N ILE A 231 -14.71 19.22 6.00
CA ILE A 231 -15.57 18.33 6.83
C ILE A 231 -15.17 16.87 6.62
N MET A 232 -14.97 16.44 5.37
CA MET A 232 -14.50 15.09 5.07
C MET A 232 -13.04 14.83 5.49
N ARG A 233 -12.24 15.88 5.65
CA ARG A 233 -10.89 15.78 6.23
C ARG A 233 -10.95 15.52 7.73
N LEU A 234 -11.83 16.22 8.44
CA LEU A 234 -12.09 15.96 9.85
C LEU A 234 -12.62 14.53 10.08
N THR A 235 -13.60 14.06 9.29
CA THR A 235 -14.12 12.69 9.44
C THR A 235 -13.06 11.62 9.17
N ASN A 236 -12.12 11.88 8.25
CA ASN A 236 -11.06 10.92 7.94
C ASN A 236 -9.97 10.90 9.02
N HIS A 237 -9.47 12.07 9.44
CA HIS A 237 -8.45 12.14 10.49
C HIS A 237 -8.96 11.63 11.84
N THR A 238 -10.21 11.89 12.21
CA THR A 238 -10.81 11.31 13.42
C THR A 238 -10.85 9.78 13.35
N MET A 239 -11.23 9.19 12.21
CA MET A 239 -11.16 7.74 12.00
C MET A 239 -9.72 7.20 12.04
N ALA A 240 -8.79 7.84 11.34
CA ALA A 240 -7.39 7.42 11.27
C ALA A 240 -6.71 7.44 12.63
N ILE A 241 -6.92 8.51 13.40
CA ILE A 241 -6.33 8.67 14.73
C ILE A 241 -6.97 7.66 15.69
N SER A 242 -8.30 7.65 15.80
CA SER A 242 -9.02 6.72 16.68
C SER A 242 -8.65 5.26 16.46
N SER A 243 -8.61 4.81 15.21
CA SER A 243 -8.21 3.44 14.84
C SER A 243 -6.74 3.14 15.14
N SER A 244 -5.81 4.07 14.85
CA SER A 244 -4.39 3.88 15.20
C SER A 244 -4.16 3.75 16.72
N ILE A 245 -4.96 4.46 17.52
CA ILE A 245 -4.90 4.38 18.99
C ILE A 245 -5.48 3.06 19.49
N LEU A 246 -6.63 2.64 18.92
CA LEU A 246 -7.26 1.36 19.23
C LEU A 246 -6.30 0.20 18.98
N ASP A 247 -5.61 0.21 17.85
CA ASP A 247 -4.64 -0.83 17.46
C ASP A 247 -3.45 -0.92 18.41
N CYS A 248 -3.05 0.20 19.00
CA CYS A 248 -2.01 0.24 20.03
C CYS A 248 -2.55 -0.11 21.43
N GLY A 249 -3.86 -0.30 21.59
CA GLY A 249 -4.55 -0.73 22.81
C GLY A 249 -5.36 0.35 23.54
N GLY A 250 -5.40 1.58 23.04
CA GLY A 250 -6.17 2.67 23.65
C GLY A 250 -7.63 2.69 23.17
N ILE A 251 -8.57 2.37 24.05
CA ILE A 251 -9.97 2.18 23.66
C ILE A 251 -10.79 3.49 23.77
N THR A 252 -10.54 4.33 24.77
CA THR A 252 -11.39 5.48 25.09
C THR A 252 -11.49 6.55 24.00
N PRO A 253 -10.41 6.95 23.28
CA PRO A 253 -10.50 8.03 22.30
C PRO A 253 -11.36 7.68 21.09
N LEU A 254 -11.54 6.39 20.81
CA LEU A 254 -12.42 5.94 19.73
C LEU A 254 -13.87 6.33 19.99
N PHE A 255 -14.35 6.17 21.22
CA PHE A 255 -15.74 6.52 21.55
C PHE A 255 -15.96 8.04 21.55
N TRP A 256 -14.99 8.82 22.05
CA TRP A 256 -15.09 10.28 22.04
C TRP A 256 -15.09 10.85 20.62
N LEU A 257 -14.15 10.41 19.78
CA LEU A 257 -14.06 10.90 18.40
C LEU A 257 -15.22 10.40 17.53
N PHE A 258 -15.79 9.22 17.81
CA PHE A 258 -16.93 8.72 17.04
C PHE A 258 -18.24 9.45 17.39
N GLU A 259 -18.39 9.97 18.60
CA GLU A 259 -19.50 10.88 18.92
C GLU A 259 -19.45 12.14 18.05
N GLU A 260 -18.27 12.77 17.93
CA GLU A 260 -18.12 13.95 17.08
C GLU A 260 -18.26 13.63 15.59
N ARG A 261 -17.77 12.45 15.16
CA ARG A 261 -17.96 11.97 13.79
C ARG A 261 -19.44 11.73 13.45
N GLU A 262 -20.25 11.32 14.42
CA GLU A 262 -21.70 11.18 14.22
C GLU A 262 -22.36 12.53 13.92
N LYS A 263 -21.98 13.59 14.65
CA LYS A 263 -22.43 14.96 14.39
C LYS A 263 -21.98 15.44 13.00
N LEU A 264 -20.76 15.09 12.57
CA LEU A 264 -20.30 15.35 11.20
C LEU A 264 -21.16 14.64 10.14
N TYR A 265 -21.63 13.42 10.42
CA TYR A 265 -22.54 12.73 9.52
C TYR A 265 -23.93 13.35 9.47
N GLU A 266 -24.43 13.93 10.56
CA GLU A 266 -25.68 14.69 10.54
C GLU A 266 -25.60 15.87 9.55
N PHE A 267 -24.46 16.57 9.48
CA PHE A 267 -24.27 17.63 8.48
C PHE A 267 -24.30 17.10 7.04
N SER A 268 -23.68 15.95 6.79
CA SER A 268 -23.72 15.31 5.48
C SER A 268 -25.14 14.84 5.10
N GLU A 269 -25.91 14.36 6.08
CA GLU A 269 -27.30 13.94 5.92
C GLU A 269 -28.20 15.15 5.65
N ARG A 270 -28.02 16.26 6.36
CA ARG A 270 -28.78 17.50 6.13
C ARG A 270 -28.52 18.09 4.74
N ALA A 271 -27.29 17.97 4.23
CA ALA A 271 -26.91 18.49 2.92
C ALA A 271 -27.39 17.59 1.75
N SER A 272 -27.28 16.27 1.89
CA SER A 272 -27.49 15.33 0.78
C SER A 272 -28.70 14.39 0.95
N GLY A 273 -29.15 14.17 2.18
CA GLY A 273 -30.11 13.14 2.57
C GLY A 273 -29.48 11.78 2.91
N ALA A 274 -28.16 11.63 2.78
CA ALA A 274 -27.43 10.42 3.12
C ALA A 274 -26.26 10.70 4.07
N ARG A 275 -26.00 9.78 4.98
CA ARG A 275 -24.97 9.93 6.03
C ARG A 275 -23.54 9.67 5.57
N LEU A 276 -23.33 8.85 4.55
CA LEU A 276 -22.00 8.43 4.09
C LEU A 276 -21.84 8.71 2.60
N HIS A 277 -22.55 7.95 1.77
CA HIS A 277 -22.49 8.09 0.32
C HIS A 277 -23.48 9.16 -0.13
N ALA A 278 -22.98 10.38 -0.31
CA ALA A 278 -23.79 11.58 -0.52
C ALA A 278 -24.11 11.85 -2.00
N ALA A 279 -23.23 11.51 -2.94
CA ALA A 279 -23.33 11.87 -4.36
C ALA A 279 -23.73 13.36 -4.56
N TYR A 280 -23.12 14.21 -3.74
CA TYR A 280 -23.47 15.61 -3.54
C TYR A 280 -22.68 16.53 -4.45
N ILE A 281 -21.36 16.33 -4.54
CA ILE A 281 -20.50 17.05 -5.48
C ILE A 281 -20.64 16.39 -6.84
N ARG A 282 -21.00 17.17 -7.86
CA ARG A 282 -21.25 16.67 -9.22
C ARG A 282 -20.44 17.48 -10.23
N PRO A 283 -20.13 16.93 -11.42
CA PRO A 283 -19.59 17.73 -12.50
C PRO A 283 -20.53 18.90 -12.81
N GLY A 284 -20.02 20.14 -12.76
CA GLY A 284 -20.78 21.38 -12.94
C GLY A 284 -21.30 22.04 -11.65
N GLY A 285 -20.81 21.63 -10.48
CA GLY A 285 -21.08 22.29 -9.19
C GLY A 285 -21.50 21.33 -8.09
N VAL A 286 -22.60 21.64 -7.42
CA VAL A 286 -23.14 20.84 -6.31
C VAL A 286 -24.61 20.48 -6.57
N ALA A 287 -25.07 19.35 -6.05
CA ALA A 287 -26.40 18.80 -6.35
C ALA A 287 -27.55 19.69 -5.86
N CYS A 288 -27.46 20.15 -4.61
CA CYS A 288 -28.45 20.99 -3.91
C CYS A 288 -27.72 22.07 -3.11
N ASP A 289 -28.38 23.20 -2.83
CA ASP A 289 -27.83 24.18 -1.89
C ASP A 289 -27.85 23.64 -0.46
N ILE A 290 -27.09 24.28 0.41
CA ILE A 290 -27.09 24.06 1.85
C ILE A 290 -28.45 24.53 2.44
N PRO A 291 -29.05 23.78 3.39
CA PRO A 291 -30.28 24.20 4.05
C PRO A 291 -30.10 25.45 4.93
N LEU A 292 -31.20 26.17 5.18
CA LEU A 292 -31.21 27.33 6.08
C LEU A 292 -30.79 26.93 7.51
N GLY A 293 -30.02 27.78 8.19
CA GLY A 293 -29.52 27.56 9.54
C GLY A 293 -28.29 26.62 9.63
N PHE A 294 -27.86 26.00 8.53
CA PHE A 294 -26.73 25.06 8.54
C PHE A 294 -25.41 25.69 9.00
N CYS A 295 -25.09 26.89 8.52
CA CYS A 295 -23.82 27.55 8.84
C CYS A 295 -23.71 27.92 10.33
N GLU A 296 -24.84 28.25 10.97
CA GLU A 296 -24.89 28.57 12.41
C GLU A 296 -24.62 27.31 13.23
N ASP A 297 -25.31 26.21 12.94
CA ASP A 297 -25.13 24.93 13.63
C ASP A 297 -23.69 24.42 13.48
N LEU A 298 -23.12 24.59 12.30
CA LEU A 298 -21.76 24.17 12.00
C LEU A 298 -20.72 25.05 12.73
N TYR A 299 -20.97 26.35 12.87
CA TYR A 299 -20.15 27.25 13.70
C TYR A 299 -20.15 26.83 15.17
N TYR A 300 -21.31 26.50 15.75
CA TYR A 300 -21.39 26.00 17.13
C TYR A 300 -20.64 24.68 17.30
N PHE A 301 -20.76 23.76 16.34
CA PHE A 301 -20.04 22.49 16.36
C PHE A 301 -18.51 22.69 16.38
N ILE A 302 -17.97 23.57 15.53
CA ILE A 302 -16.52 23.79 15.42
C ILE A 302 -15.93 24.29 16.74
N ASN A 303 -16.61 25.23 17.40
CA ASN A 303 -16.15 25.76 18.68
C ASN A 303 -16.00 24.64 19.72
N HIS A 304 -17.00 23.76 19.83
CA HIS A 304 -16.93 22.61 20.75
C HIS A 304 -15.95 21.53 20.31
N PHE A 305 -15.77 21.33 19.00
CA PHE A 305 -14.86 20.32 18.49
C PHE A 305 -13.39 20.64 18.80
N SER A 306 -13.04 21.93 18.90
CA SER A 306 -11.69 22.35 19.31
C SER A 306 -11.34 21.85 20.73
N ASP A 307 -12.24 22.04 21.70
CA ASP A 307 -12.07 21.55 23.08
C ASP A 307 -11.92 20.01 23.10
N ARG A 308 -12.70 19.30 22.27
CA ARG A 308 -12.61 17.83 22.15
C ARG A 308 -11.28 17.34 21.61
N LEU A 309 -10.69 18.07 20.67
CA LEU A 309 -9.35 17.75 20.17
C LEU A 309 -8.30 17.91 21.26
N ASP A 310 -8.43 18.95 22.10
CA ASP A 310 -7.51 19.19 23.21
C ASP A 310 -7.62 18.09 24.27
N GLU A 311 -8.83 17.65 24.63
CA GLU A 311 -9.04 16.50 25.53
C GLU A 311 -8.38 15.21 25.03
N VAL A 312 -8.47 14.95 23.71
CA VAL A 312 -7.85 13.79 23.08
C VAL A 312 -6.33 13.94 23.02
N GLU A 313 -5.83 15.15 22.76
CA GLU A 313 -4.40 15.44 22.75
C GLU A 313 -3.79 15.21 24.14
N ASP A 314 -4.37 15.80 25.19
CA ASP A 314 -3.91 15.70 26.57
C ASP A 314 -3.73 14.25 27.04
N LEU A 315 -4.62 13.35 26.62
CA LEU A 315 -4.55 11.93 26.98
C LEU A 315 -3.46 11.16 26.21
N ILE A 316 -3.08 11.59 25.01
CA ILE A 316 -2.33 10.78 24.05
C ILE A 316 -0.94 11.34 23.75
N THR A 317 -0.81 12.62 23.40
CA THR A 317 0.45 13.17 22.87
C THR A 317 1.61 13.05 23.85
N ASP A 318 1.34 13.33 25.13
CA ASP A 318 2.33 13.28 26.21
C ASP A 318 2.43 11.91 26.88
N ASN A 319 1.52 10.99 26.56
CA ASN A 319 1.50 9.66 27.16
C ASN A 319 2.78 8.89 26.80
N ARG A 320 3.49 8.44 27.85
CA ARG A 320 4.74 7.68 27.71
C ARG A 320 4.57 6.40 26.90
N ILE A 321 3.44 5.70 27.06
CA ILE A 321 3.17 4.44 26.34
C ILE A 321 3.00 4.72 24.85
N TRP A 322 2.23 5.75 24.50
CA TRP A 322 2.02 6.16 23.11
C TRP A 322 3.31 6.58 22.43
N ARG A 323 4.13 7.38 23.12
CA ARG A 323 5.46 7.79 22.64
C ARG A 323 6.39 6.59 22.42
N MET A 324 6.45 5.68 23.38
CA MET A 324 7.29 4.47 23.28
C MET A 324 6.89 3.57 22.10
N ARG A 325 5.60 3.55 21.73
CA ARG A 325 5.06 2.72 20.65
C ARG A 325 5.12 3.35 19.27
N ASN A 326 5.47 4.64 19.15
CA ASN A 326 5.42 5.35 17.86
C ASN A 326 6.68 6.13 17.50
N ILE A 327 7.51 6.52 18.48
CA ILE A 327 8.78 7.22 18.22
C ILE A 327 9.81 6.22 17.72
N GLY A 328 10.47 6.52 16.59
CA GLY A 328 11.47 5.66 15.96
C GLY A 328 10.91 4.43 15.23
N ILE A 329 9.59 4.29 15.16
CA ILE A 329 8.94 3.18 14.45
C ILE A 329 8.49 3.64 13.06
N GLY A 330 8.76 2.79 12.06
CA GLY A 330 8.37 3.04 10.69
C GLY A 330 9.03 4.27 10.08
N ARG A 331 10.29 4.56 10.44
CA ARG A 331 11.00 5.75 9.96
C ARG A 331 11.24 5.72 8.45
N ILE A 332 10.91 6.79 7.74
CA ILE A 332 11.13 6.93 6.29
C ILE A 332 12.03 8.14 6.03
N THR A 333 12.99 7.99 5.10
CA THR A 333 13.77 9.14 4.62
C THR A 333 13.00 9.90 3.53
N ALA A 334 13.17 11.22 3.47
CA ALA A 334 12.53 12.07 2.45
C ALA A 334 12.76 11.58 1.00
N HIS A 335 13.99 11.15 0.69
CA HIS A 335 14.34 10.62 -0.64
C HIS A 335 13.58 9.32 -0.97
N ASP A 336 13.45 8.43 0.01
CA ASP A 336 12.71 7.19 -0.16
C ASP A 336 11.21 7.43 -0.30
N ALA A 337 10.64 8.33 0.50
CA ALA A 337 9.22 8.69 0.39
C ALA A 337 8.87 9.16 -1.03
N LEU A 338 9.73 9.96 -1.66
CA LEU A 338 9.55 10.41 -3.05
C LEU A 338 9.67 9.26 -4.06
N ASN A 339 10.67 8.39 -3.92
CA ASN A 339 10.89 7.28 -4.85
C ASN A 339 9.74 6.24 -4.81
N TYR A 340 9.15 6.02 -3.64
CA TYR A 340 7.98 5.16 -3.46
C TYR A 340 6.66 5.85 -3.82
N GLY A 341 6.68 7.14 -4.19
CA GLY A 341 5.49 7.89 -4.61
C GLY A 341 4.53 8.21 -3.46
N CYS A 342 5.04 8.32 -2.23
CA CYS A 342 4.24 8.68 -1.07
C CYS A 342 3.78 10.14 -1.15
N THR A 343 2.58 10.42 -0.67
CA THR A 343 1.96 11.75 -0.67
C THR A 343 1.23 12.01 0.65
N GLY A 344 0.76 13.25 0.86
CA GLY A 344 -0.07 13.61 2.02
C GLY A 344 0.67 13.62 3.35
N PRO A 345 0.02 13.23 4.45
CA PRO A 345 0.61 13.21 5.80
C PRO A 345 1.90 12.39 5.89
N VAL A 346 2.01 11.30 5.12
CA VAL A 346 3.21 10.44 5.11
C VAL A 346 4.43 11.19 4.56
N LEU A 347 4.25 11.95 3.48
CA LEU A 347 5.33 12.74 2.89
C LEU A 347 5.67 13.96 3.76
N ARG A 348 4.64 14.65 4.28
CA ARG A 348 4.81 15.81 5.18
C ARG A 348 5.50 15.42 6.49
N ALA A 349 5.25 14.23 7.03
CA ALA A 349 5.96 13.74 8.21
C ALA A 349 7.48 13.59 8.02
N CYS A 350 7.94 13.40 6.78
CA CYS A 350 9.36 13.27 6.44
C CYS A 350 10.10 14.61 6.29
N GLY A 351 9.44 15.76 6.51
CA GLY A 351 10.04 17.08 6.39
C GLY A 351 9.83 17.80 5.05
N ILE A 352 9.13 17.19 4.09
CA ILE A 352 8.87 17.80 2.78
C ILE A 352 7.62 18.68 2.85
N LYS A 353 7.76 19.97 2.52
CA LYS A 353 6.65 20.93 2.42
C LYS A 353 5.92 20.77 1.07
N TRP A 354 5.04 19.77 0.97
CA TRP A 354 4.22 19.52 -0.22
C TRP A 354 2.76 19.30 0.17
N ASP A 355 1.86 20.09 -0.42
CA ASP A 355 0.41 20.03 -0.26
C ASP A 355 -0.21 20.61 -1.55
N LEU A 356 -1.05 19.84 -2.24
CA LEU A 356 -1.64 20.29 -3.50
C LEU A 356 -2.52 21.52 -3.31
N ARG A 357 -3.16 21.70 -2.14
CA ARG A 357 -4.05 22.85 -1.89
C ARG A 357 -3.33 24.20 -1.95
N LYS A 358 -2.03 24.25 -1.65
CA LYS A 358 -1.20 25.46 -1.75
C LYS A 358 -0.42 25.56 -3.06
N GLN A 359 0.05 24.43 -3.60
CA GLN A 359 0.93 24.43 -4.78
C GLN A 359 0.18 24.38 -6.10
N GLN A 360 -0.91 23.62 -6.14
CA GLN A 360 -1.81 23.46 -7.28
C GLN A 360 -3.25 23.66 -6.79
N PRO A 361 -3.56 24.89 -6.38
CA PRO A 361 -4.84 25.20 -5.75
C PRO A 361 -6.00 24.90 -6.70
N TYR A 362 -7.10 24.44 -6.11
CA TYR A 362 -8.36 24.15 -6.79
C TYR A 362 -9.53 24.72 -5.98
N ASP A 363 -10.68 24.86 -6.63
CA ASP A 363 -11.89 25.48 -6.07
C ASP A 363 -11.61 26.86 -5.40
N ALA A 364 -11.73 26.95 -4.07
CA ALA A 364 -11.57 28.20 -3.31
C ALA A 364 -10.37 28.18 -2.33
N TYR A 365 -9.45 27.20 -2.44
CA TYR A 365 -8.29 27.12 -1.55
C TYR A 365 -7.30 28.29 -1.70
N ASP A 366 -7.34 29.00 -2.83
CA ASP A 366 -6.58 30.24 -3.05
C ASP A 366 -7.05 31.43 -2.21
N GLU A 367 -8.34 31.44 -1.85
CA GLU A 367 -8.96 32.53 -1.12
C GLU A 367 -8.92 32.32 0.41
N VAL A 368 -8.35 31.19 0.86
CA VAL A 368 -8.36 30.75 2.27
C VAL A 368 -6.93 30.68 2.82
N ASP A 369 -6.75 31.21 4.01
CA ASP A 369 -5.47 31.27 4.70
C ASP A 369 -5.33 30.12 5.70
N PHE A 370 -4.36 29.24 5.44
CA PHE A 370 -4.00 28.12 6.32
C PHE A 370 -2.52 27.78 6.16
N ASN A 371 -1.96 27.08 7.14
CA ASN A 371 -0.58 26.65 7.16
C ASN A 371 -0.44 25.16 6.84
N VAL A 372 0.65 24.81 6.14
CA VAL A 372 0.98 23.40 5.85
C VAL A 372 1.85 22.85 6.98
N VAL A 373 1.34 21.85 7.69
CA VAL A 373 2.02 21.18 8.78
C VAL A 373 3.05 20.17 8.25
N VAL A 374 4.24 20.16 8.84
CA VAL A 374 5.35 19.28 8.43
C VAL A 374 6.02 18.67 9.66
N GLY A 375 6.40 17.40 9.55
CA GLY A 375 7.15 16.65 10.57
C GLY A 375 8.66 16.75 10.38
N SER A 376 9.44 16.02 11.18
CA SER A 376 10.91 16.14 11.20
C SER A 376 11.63 14.82 10.95
N ASN A 377 11.14 13.72 11.52
CA ASN A 377 11.83 12.44 11.58
C ASN A 377 11.29 11.41 10.59
N GLY A 378 10.02 11.54 10.18
CA GLY A 378 9.33 10.57 9.30
C GLY A 378 8.71 9.36 10.02
N ASP A 379 8.65 9.40 11.34
CA ASP A 379 8.17 8.32 12.20
C ASP A 379 6.63 8.28 12.29
N CYS A 380 6.08 7.19 12.84
CA CYS A 380 4.63 7.08 13.12
C CYS A 380 4.11 8.22 14.00
N TYR A 381 4.90 8.66 15.00
CA TYR A 381 4.50 9.77 15.89
C TYR A 381 4.37 11.11 15.15
N ASP A 382 5.29 11.42 14.24
CA ASP A 382 5.22 12.65 13.43
C ASP A 382 4.00 12.64 12.50
N ARG A 383 3.64 11.48 11.93
CA ARG A 383 2.41 11.34 11.12
C ARG A 383 1.16 11.59 11.96
N TYR A 384 1.15 11.13 13.21
CA TYR A 384 0.04 11.39 14.14
C TYR A 384 -0.07 12.90 14.45
N LEU A 385 1.04 13.57 14.77
CA LEU A 385 1.06 15.01 15.03
C LEU A 385 0.64 15.84 13.82
N VAL A 386 1.06 15.44 12.62
CA VAL A 386 0.65 16.08 11.36
C VAL A 386 -0.87 16.01 11.21
N ARG A 387 -1.50 14.85 11.42
CA ARG A 387 -2.96 14.71 11.35
C ARG A 387 -3.69 15.50 12.43
N MET A 388 -3.20 15.51 13.68
CA MET A 388 -3.78 16.30 14.78
C MET A 388 -3.80 17.80 14.44
N ARG A 389 -2.69 18.34 13.93
CA ARG A 389 -2.61 19.75 13.54
C ARG A 389 -3.39 20.05 12.26
N GLU A 390 -3.44 19.12 11.30
CA GLU A 390 -4.30 19.28 10.12
C GLU A 390 -5.78 19.39 10.49
N MET A 391 -6.25 18.68 11.54
CA MET A 391 -7.62 18.88 12.02
C MET A 391 -7.84 20.30 12.52
N ARG A 392 -6.89 20.89 13.27
CA ARG A 392 -6.99 22.30 13.70
C ARG A 392 -7.04 23.28 12.52
N GLU A 393 -6.13 23.12 11.56
CA GLU A 393 -6.14 23.95 10.34
C GLU A 393 -7.43 23.76 9.52
N SER A 394 -8.01 22.56 9.53
CA SER A 394 -9.31 22.30 8.88
C SER A 394 -10.44 23.08 9.55
N LEU A 395 -10.45 23.20 10.88
CA LEU A 395 -11.44 24.01 11.60
C LEU A 395 -11.32 25.48 11.21
N ASP A 396 -10.10 26.02 11.13
CA ASP A 396 -9.85 27.40 10.72
C ASP A 396 -10.32 27.66 9.28
N ILE A 397 -10.03 26.75 8.35
CA ILE A 397 -10.51 26.84 6.97
C ILE A 397 -12.05 26.86 6.92
N ILE A 398 -12.70 26.01 7.71
CA ILE A 398 -14.15 25.95 7.72
C ILE A 398 -14.76 27.24 8.28
N LEU A 399 -14.19 27.81 9.35
CA LEU A 399 -14.62 29.11 9.88
C LEU A 399 -14.50 30.22 8.84
N GLN A 400 -13.36 30.30 8.14
CA GLN A 400 -13.16 31.26 7.05
C GLN A 400 -14.16 31.05 5.90
N CYS A 401 -14.48 29.79 5.57
CA CYS A 401 -15.47 29.48 4.54
C CYS A 401 -16.87 29.96 4.93
N ILE A 402 -17.25 29.90 6.21
CA ILE A 402 -18.54 30.42 6.71
C ILE A 402 -18.60 31.93 6.57
N GLU A 403 -17.54 32.63 6.99
CA GLU A 403 -17.46 34.10 6.95
C GLU A 403 -17.42 34.65 5.53
N CYS A 404 -16.69 33.98 4.63
CA CYS A 404 -16.49 34.43 3.24
C CYS A 404 -17.55 33.90 2.25
N MET A 405 -18.57 33.15 2.71
CA MET A 405 -19.53 32.47 1.84
C MET A 405 -20.32 33.47 0.95
N PRO A 406 -20.17 33.45 -0.38
CA PRO A 406 -20.90 34.38 -1.24
C PRO A 406 -22.34 33.91 -1.52
N PRO A 407 -23.29 34.84 -1.72
CA PRO A 407 -24.56 34.51 -2.35
C PRO A 407 -24.34 34.18 -3.84
N GLY A 408 -25.19 33.33 -4.42
CA GLY A 408 -25.12 33.01 -5.85
C GLY A 408 -25.66 31.64 -6.22
N GLU A 409 -25.45 31.25 -7.47
CA GLU A 409 -25.84 29.94 -7.98
C GLU A 409 -24.88 28.83 -7.54
N ILE A 410 -25.41 27.62 -7.39
CA ILE A 410 -24.67 26.43 -6.93
C ILE A 410 -24.25 25.52 -8.09
N LYS A 411 -24.84 25.76 -9.27
CA LYS A 411 -24.61 24.99 -10.50
C LYS A 411 -24.21 25.95 -11.59
N VAL A 412 -23.49 25.44 -12.57
CA VAL A 412 -23.19 26.17 -13.81
C VAL A 412 -24.49 26.40 -14.58
N ASP A 413 -24.65 27.61 -15.14
CA ASP A 413 -25.84 28.08 -15.87
C ASP A 413 -26.10 27.33 -17.20
N ASP A 414 -25.20 26.43 -17.62
CA ASP A 414 -25.38 25.62 -18.82
C ASP A 414 -26.22 24.36 -18.55
N ARG A 415 -27.48 24.41 -19.01
CA ARG A 415 -28.50 23.36 -18.90
C ARG A 415 -28.15 22.07 -19.66
N LYS A 416 -27.14 22.08 -20.53
CA LYS A 416 -26.64 20.86 -21.18
C LYS A 416 -25.79 20.02 -20.25
N ILE A 417 -25.06 20.66 -19.33
CA ILE A 417 -24.22 19.97 -18.34
C ILE A 417 -25.00 19.74 -17.05
N THR A 418 -25.69 20.75 -16.53
CA THR A 418 -26.41 20.65 -15.26
C THR A 418 -27.92 20.51 -15.51
N PRO A 419 -28.63 19.70 -14.70
CA PRO A 419 -30.07 19.60 -14.84
C PRO A 419 -30.76 20.89 -14.35
N PRO A 420 -31.79 21.38 -15.06
CA PRO A 420 -32.50 22.60 -14.67
C PRO A 420 -33.28 22.40 -13.35
N GLN A 421 -33.63 23.51 -12.71
CA GLN A 421 -34.46 23.49 -11.51
C GLN A 421 -35.84 22.89 -11.80
N ARG A 422 -36.43 22.24 -10.79
CA ARG A 422 -37.72 21.53 -10.97
C ARG A 422 -38.90 22.46 -11.26
N VAL A 423 -38.83 23.71 -10.83
CA VAL A 423 -39.83 24.74 -11.15
C VAL A 423 -39.79 25.04 -12.64
N ASN A 424 -38.59 25.38 -13.15
CA ASN A 424 -38.37 25.74 -14.56
C ASN A 424 -38.65 24.55 -15.50
N MET A 425 -38.27 23.34 -15.12
CA MET A 425 -38.56 22.12 -15.89
C MET A 425 -40.06 21.89 -16.15
N LYS A 426 -40.92 22.28 -15.20
CA LYS A 426 -42.38 22.08 -15.33
C LYS A 426 -43.06 23.16 -16.18
N THR A 427 -42.42 24.32 -16.34
CA THR A 427 -42.98 25.46 -17.07
C THR A 427 -42.37 25.61 -18.47
N GLY A 428 -41.05 25.41 -18.60
CA GLY A 428 -40.30 25.57 -19.83
C GLY A 428 -40.17 24.29 -20.64
N MET A 429 -40.49 24.35 -21.93
CA MET A 429 -40.33 23.21 -22.84
C MET A 429 -38.85 22.85 -23.04
N GLU A 430 -37.96 23.84 -23.19
CA GLU A 430 -36.52 23.58 -23.37
C GLU A 430 -35.92 22.91 -22.12
N ASP A 431 -36.32 23.36 -20.93
CA ASP A 431 -35.86 22.78 -19.66
C ASP A 431 -36.30 21.32 -19.52
N LEU A 432 -37.51 20.99 -19.95
CA LEU A 432 -37.98 19.61 -19.97
C LEU A 432 -37.16 18.75 -20.93
N ILE A 433 -36.81 19.28 -22.12
CA ILE A 433 -35.97 18.58 -23.11
C ILE A 433 -34.57 18.34 -22.53
N HIS A 434 -33.96 19.36 -21.93
CA HIS A 434 -32.63 19.26 -21.32
C HIS A 434 -32.62 18.28 -20.16
N HIS A 435 -33.60 18.34 -19.26
CA HIS A 435 -33.75 17.38 -18.18
C HIS A 435 -33.90 15.94 -18.71
N PHE A 436 -34.76 15.73 -19.70
CA PHE A 436 -34.98 14.41 -20.30
C PHE A 436 -33.69 13.84 -20.93
N LYS A 437 -32.97 14.64 -21.72
CA LYS A 437 -31.70 14.23 -22.34
C LYS A 437 -30.60 13.98 -21.32
N HIS A 438 -30.47 14.84 -20.32
CA HIS A 438 -29.44 14.74 -19.28
C HIS A 438 -29.53 13.40 -18.52
N PHE A 439 -30.74 12.96 -18.15
CA PHE A 439 -30.91 11.70 -17.41
C PHE A 439 -30.99 10.43 -18.28
N SER A 440 -31.37 10.55 -19.55
CA SER A 440 -31.44 9.41 -20.48
C SER A 440 -30.12 9.14 -21.20
N GLN A 441 -29.53 10.16 -21.84
CA GLN A 441 -28.30 10.03 -22.63
C GLN A 441 -27.05 10.34 -21.81
N GLY A 442 -27.13 11.32 -20.90
CA GLY A 442 -25.99 11.85 -20.16
C GLY A 442 -25.33 13.06 -20.83
N ILE A 443 -24.29 13.56 -20.18
CA ILE A 443 -23.46 14.66 -20.68
C ILE A 443 -22.45 14.17 -21.71
N PHE A 444 -22.30 14.90 -22.81
CA PHE A 444 -21.25 14.66 -23.81
C PHE A 444 -19.99 15.39 -23.36
N VAL A 445 -18.90 14.63 -23.18
CA VAL A 445 -17.60 15.20 -22.80
C VAL A 445 -16.70 15.20 -24.03
N PRO A 446 -16.03 16.32 -24.37
CA PRO A 446 -15.12 16.40 -25.50
C PRO A 446 -14.05 15.30 -25.48
N PRO A 447 -13.60 14.79 -26.65
CA PRO A 447 -12.53 13.81 -26.70
C PRO A 447 -11.23 14.41 -26.14
N GLY A 448 -10.60 13.71 -25.20
CA GLY A 448 -9.45 14.26 -24.47
C GLY A 448 -8.98 13.34 -23.35
N GLN A 449 -7.85 13.70 -22.75
CA GLN A 449 -7.27 12.99 -21.62
C GLN A 449 -6.88 13.99 -20.54
N THR A 450 -7.24 13.72 -19.28
CA THR A 450 -6.87 14.55 -18.15
C THR A 450 -6.36 13.69 -17.01
N TYR A 451 -5.34 14.20 -16.31
CA TYR A 451 -5.00 13.79 -14.96
C TYR A 451 -5.29 15.00 -14.06
N THR A 452 -6.16 14.81 -13.08
CA THR A 452 -6.45 15.79 -12.03
C THR A 452 -6.26 15.14 -10.69
N ALA A 453 -5.63 15.87 -9.78
CA ALA A 453 -5.32 15.41 -8.46
C ALA A 453 -5.84 16.40 -7.43
N VAL A 454 -6.32 15.85 -6.31
CA VAL A 454 -6.85 16.59 -5.16
C VAL A 454 -6.09 16.09 -3.94
N GLU A 455 -5.86 16.97 -2.96
CA GLU A 455 -5.29 16.56 -1.67
C GLU A 455 -6.40 15.94 -0.83
N SER A 456 -6.64 14.63 -0.97
CA SER A 456 -7.48 13.91 -0.03
C SER A 456 -6.81 13.85 1.35
N PRO A 457 -7.53 13.54 2.43
CA PRO A 457 -6.94 13.50 3.77
C PRO A 457 -5.81 12.47 3.91
N LYS A 458 -5.80 11.46 3.04
CA LYS A 458 -4.74 10.44 2.97
C LYS A 458 -3.57 10.88 2.10
N GLY A 459 -3.79 11.80 1.17
CA GLY A 459 -2.79 12.40 0.31
C GLY A 459 -3.31 12.62 -1.10
N GLU A 460 -2.44 12.53 -2.10
CA GLU A 460 -2.84 12.77 -3.48
C GLU A 460 -3.81 11.70 -3.99
N PHE A 461 -5.06 12.09 -4.21
CA PHE A 461 -6.05 11.28 -4.91
C PHE A 461 -6.20 11.81 -6.34
N GLY A 462 -5.70 11.03 -7.29
CA GLY A 462 -5.66 11.36 -8.70
C GLY A 462 -6.67 10.56 -9.52
N VAL A 463 -7.33 11.23 -10.47
CA VAL A 463 -8.18 10.58 -11.47
C VAL A 463 -7.61 10.86 -12.85
N TYR A 464 -7.30 9.78 -13.58
CA TYR A 464 -6.93 9.82 -14.99
C TYR A 464 -8.12 9.41 -15.84
N LEU A 465 -8.74 10.38 -16.53
CA LEU A 465 -9.87 10.19 -17.41
C LEU A 465 -9.47 10.28 -18.87
N VAL A 466 -9.96 9.34 -19.67
CA VAL A 466 -9.91 9.35 -21.12
C VAL A 466 -11.33 9.38 -21.65
N SER A 467 -11.60 10.40 -22.47
CA SER A 467 -12.86 10.62 -23.16
C SER A 467 -12.68 10.42 -24.67
N ASP A 468 -13.60 9.71 -25.31
CA ASP A 468 -13.68 9.50 -26.76
C ASP A 468 -14.67 10.45 -27.45
N GLY A 469 -15.25 11.42 -26.72
CA GLY A 469 -16.32 12.29 -27.23
C GLY A 469 -17.73 11.78 -26.94
N SER A 470 -17.87 10.58 -26.34
CA SER A 470 -19.16 9.99 -26.00
C SER A 470 -19.67 10.45 -24.63
N THR A 471 -20.84 9.94 -24.21
CA THR A 471 -21.41 10.19 -22.88
C THR A 471 -20.87 9.28 -21.79
N ARG A 472 -19.99 8.34 -22.15
CA ARG A 472 -19.36 7.37 -21.25
C ARG A 472 -17.84 7.60 -21.25
N PRO A 473 -17.17 7.48 -20.10
CA PRO A 473 -15.72 7.54 -20.08
C PRO A 473 -15.14 6.31 -20.77
N TYR A 474 -14.24 6.52 -21.73
CA TYR A 474 -13.56 5.43 -22.42
C TYR A 474 -12.65 4.66 -21.47
N ARG A 475 -11.92 5.38 -20.61
CA ARG A 475 -11.10 4.79 -19.56
C ARG A 475 -11.06 5.72 -18.35
N CYS A 476 -11.18 5.15 -17.16
CA CYS A 476 -10.98 5.84 -15.89
C CYS A 476 -9.98 5.05 -15.06
N LYS A 477 -8.79 5.60 -14.83
CA LYS A 477 -7.78 5.04 -13.94
C LYS A 477 -7.69 5.89 -12.69
N ILE A 478 -7.73 5.26 -11.53
CA ILE A 478 -7.71 5.95 -10.24
C ILE A 478 -6.35 5.72 -9.57
N ARG A 479 -5.72 6.79 -9.10
CA ARG A 479 -4.47 6.78 -8.34
C ARG A 479 -4.77 7.20 -6.89
N PRO A 480 -4.78 6.27 -5.93
CA PRO A 480 -5.02 6.55 -4.53
C PRO A 480 -3.68 6.77 -3.82
N ALA A 481 -3.69 7.48 -2.70
CA ALA A 481 -2.50 7.59 -1.87
C ALA A 481 -2.17 6.24 -1.20
N SER A 482 -3.19 5.55 -0.68
CA SER A 482 -2.99 4.36 0.18
C SER A 482 -2.42 3.15 -0.55
N TYR A 483 -2.56 3.04 -1.87
CA TYR A 483 -1.90 1.97 -2.64
C TYR A 483 -0.38 2.11 -2.61
N ALA A 484 0.13 3.34 -2.79
CA ALA A 484 1.56 3.62 -2.70
C ALA A 484 2.06 3.47 -1.26
N HIS A 485 1.25 3.86 -0.27
CA HIS A 485 1.56 3.67 1.15
C HIS A 485 1.64 2.19 1.55
N LEU A 486 0.74 1.34 1.06
CA LEU A 486 0.79 -0.10 1.33
C LEU A 486 2.03 -0.75 0.69
N ALA A 487 2.41 -0.32 -0.52
CA ALA A 487 3.63 -0.81 -1.17
C ALA A 487 4.90 -0.51 -0.33
N LEU A 488 4.86 0.56 0.45
CA LEU A 488 5.95 0.95 1.35
C LEU A 488 6.05 0.05 2.59
N MET A 489 5.04 -0.78 2.89
CA MET A 489 5.07 -1.75 3.99
C MET A 489 6.24 -2.74 3.88
N ALA A 490 6.59 -3.17 2.66
CA ALA A 490 7.73 -4.07 2.43
C ALA A 490 9.08 -3.43 2.84
N LYS A 491 9.16 -2.10 2.85
CA LYS A 491 10.35 -1.35 3.28
C LYS A 491 10.29 -0.96 4.76
N LEU A 492 9.10 -0.69 5.29
CA LEU A 492 8.94 -0.27 6.68
C LEU A 492 8.89 -1.40 7.68
N ALA A 493 8.35 -2.57 7.32
CA ALA A 493 8.20 -3.67 8.25
C ALA A 493 9.52 -4.34 8.68
N PRO A 494 10.54 -4.50 7.80
CA PRO A 494 11.79 -5.14 8.18
C PRO A 494 12.46 -4.44 9.37
N THR A 495 13.17 -5.21 10.19
CA THR A 495 13.91 -4.77 11.41
C THR A 495 13.05 -4.39 12.61
N HIS A 496 11.74 -4.31 12.45
CA HIS A 496 10.80 -4.05 13.55
C HIS A 496 10.23 -5.34 14.15
N LEU A 497 9.59 -5.21 15.32
CA LEU A 497 8.89 -6.31 15.96
C LEU A 497 7.50 -6.51 15.34
N LEU A 498 6.93 -7.71 15.49
CA LEU A 498 5.57 -8.00 15.03
C LEU A 498 4.51 -7.01 15.56
N ALA A 499 4.66 -6.53 16.79
CA ALA A 499 3.74 -5.56 17.38
C ALA A 499 3.84 -4.18 16.70
N ASP A 500 5.01 -3.81 16.17
CA ASP A 500 5.24 -2.49 15.54
C ASP A 500 4.65 -2.42 14.14
N VAL A 501 4.55 -3.57 13.45
CA VAL A 501 3.86 -3.72 12.15
C VAL A 501 2.43 -3.19 12.24
N VAL A 502 1.74 -3.46 13.35
CA VAL A 502 0.37 -2.97 13.60
C VAL A 502 0.34 -1.44 13.72
N ALA A 503 1.28 -0.85 14.46
CA ALA A 503 1.38 0.62 14.57
C ALA A 503 1.72 1.27 13.22
N ILE A 504 2.57 0.62 12.41
CA ILE A 504 2.89 1.08 11.05
C ILE A 504 1.63 1.10 10.18
N ILE A 505 0.83 0.02 10.18
CA ILE A 505 -0.43 -0.06 9.42
C ILE A 505 -1.37 1.07 9.84
N GLY A 506 -1.62 1.22 11.14
CA GLY A 506 -2.49 2.29 11.66
C GLY A 506 -2.00 3.69 11.28
N SER A 507 -0.68 3.90 11.27
CA SER A 507 -0.09 5.20 10.91
C SER A 507 -0.20 5.56 9.42
N LEU A 508 -0.35 4.57 8.53
CA LEU A 508 -0.48 4.80 7.08
C LEU A 508 -1.91 5.14 6.66
N ASP A 509 -2.90 4.89 7.52
CA ASP A 509 -4.32 5.16 7.25
C ASP A 509 -4.81 4.49 5.95
N ILE A 510 -4.98 3.18 6.05
CA ILE A 510 -5.27 2.33 4.89
C ILE A 510 -6.76 1.99 4.86
N VAL A 511 -7.40 2.24 3.72
CA VAL A 511 -8.72 1.69 3.39
C VAL A 511 -8.62 0.80 2.16
N PHE A 512 -9.11 -0.43 2.26
CA PHE A 512 -8.97 -1.40 1.16
C PHE A 512 -9.86 -1.09 -0.05
N GLY A 513 -10.93 -0.30 0.15
CA GLY A 513 -11.82 0.11 -0.94
C GLY A 513 -11.15 0.91 -2.04
N GLU A 514 -10.14 1.72 -1.70
CA GLU A 514 -9.36 2.48 -2.67
C GLU A 514 -8.09 1.73 -3.14
N ILE A 515 -7.64 0.70 -2.43
CA ILE A 515 -6.49 -0.11 -2.87
C ILE A 515 -6.96 -1.09 -3.96
N ASP A 516 -8.05 -1.79 -3.68
CA ASP A 516 -8.60 -2.87 -4.49
C ASP A 516 -9.72 -2.39 -5.42
N ARG A 517 -9.37 -1.94 -6.63
CA ARG A 517 -10.32 -1.26 -7.53
C ARG A 517 -10.42 -1.86 -8.90
#